data_AF-A0AAD7UDN7-F1
#
_entry.id   AF-A0AAD7UDN7-F1
#
_cell.length_a   1.000
_cell.length_b   1.000
_cell.length_c   1.000
_cell.angle_alpha   90.00
_cell.angle_beta   90.00
_cell.angle_gamma   90.00
#
_symmetry.space_group_name_H-M   'P 1'
#
loop_
_entity.id
_entity.type
_entity.pdbx_description
1 polymer ?
#
loop_
_entity_poly.entity_id
_entity_poly.type
_entity_poly.pdbx_seq_one_letter_code
_entity_poly.pdbx_strand_id
1 'polypeptide(L)'
;MSRSPSRSPSSRAAFRGSVTSPFLLHQFAETGDRILPSLREAAATLCRNADRETLIRVIEILQKSDPRAASPPPPPPPPQVSSSYEPPRDSPMIRRSMSQPALKPKMPCRKESASSAMLRELAHAPAAVKLGLDLGGSLTKLVIATTSVHCKAATDERLRLEIPEGYLHFASTSTGELEEVVKALPLVVEAPRRIVAAGGGAHKLRGSFLALGIELTPFREMQSIVDGLLLLHELQVEDEIFRVRVGEDKVPVEFAAHWPKPLLPLLLVNVGSGVSCLLVTREGYRRIGGTAIGGATFLGLARALTAARTFEEAIRLAKGGESMHVDTLVEDIYGRSGCADLGLPPDLTAASFGKLARDSARYSDADLCRALLEMVAQSCCVLARAHAAQLGCRQRVFFAGGFVDNNPLARATIANSLRSLGGRAHFLKHSDFLGALGATARCLSTTGGSRRNLTQLGDDDVHPPPKSP
;
A
#
# COMPACT_ATOMS: atom_id res chain seq x y z
N MET A 1 74.53 2.09 -4.65
CA MET A 1 74.53 2.36 -3.20
C MET A 1 73.07 2.21 -2.73
N SER A 2 72.64 0.99 -2.39
CA SER A 2 72.60 0.43 -1.01
C SER A 2 71.57 1.14 -0.13
N ARG A 3 70.55 0.53 0.46
CA ARG A 3 70.21 -0.88 0.73
C ARG A 3 68.72 -0.95 1.11
N SER A 4 68.04 -2.02 0.69
CA SER A 4 66.87 -2.56 1.39
C SER A 4 67.33 -3.32 2.66
N PRO A 5 66.43 -3.67 3.60
CA PRO A 5 65.78 -4.97 3.45
C PRO A 5 64.29 -5.04 3.87
N SER A 6 63.70 -6.09 3.32
CA SER A 6 62.43 -6.76 3.56
C SER A 6 61.97 -6.92 5.02
N ARG A 7 60.64 -6.99 5.20
CA ARG A 7 59.91 -8.17 5.74
C ARG A 7 58.39 -7.96 5.70
N SER A 8 57.68 -8.93 5.14
CA SER A 8 56.30 -9.33 5.49
C SER A 8 56.36 -10.82 5.90
N PRO A 9 55.30 -11.51 6.37
CA PRO A 9 53.98 -11.09 6.87
C PRO A 9 53.62 -11.78 8.23
N SER A 10 52.39 -11.56 8.72
CA SER A 10 51.60 -12.38 9.68
C SER A 10 51.25 -11.72 11.02
N SER A 11 49.94 -11.51 11.25
CA SER A 11 49.13 -12.36 12.13
C SER A 11 47.80 -11.67 12.43
N ARG A 12 46.71 -12.35 12.07
CA ARG A 12 45.39 -12.14 12.66
C ARG A 12 45.52 -12.38 14.17
N ALA A 13 45.36 -11.36 14.99
CA ALA A 13 45.06 -11.52 16.40
C ALA A 13 43.58 -11.19 16.62
N ALA A 14 42.75 -12.23 16.51
CA ALA A 14 41.39 -12.21 17.02
C ALA A 14 41.46 -12.05 18.55
N PHE A 15 40.97 -10.95 19.09
CA PHE A 15 40.68 -10.85 20.52
C PHE A 15 39.39 -11.64 20.79
N ARG A 16 39.51 -12.96 20.90
CA ARG A 16 38.53 -13.82 21.57
C ARG A 16 38.73 -13.69 23.08
N GLY A 17 38.16 -12.66 23.68
CA GLY A 17 37.92 -12.64 25.12
C GLY A 17 36.59 -13.33 25.41
N SER A 18 36.61 -14.65 25.64
CA SER A 18 35.44 -15.34 26.19
C SER A 18 35.26 -14.92 27.65
N VAL A 19 34.19 -14.18 27.96
CA VAL A 19 33.80 -13.93 29.34
C VAL A 19 32.76 -14.97 29.73
N THR A 20 33.23 -16.08 30.27
CA THR A 20 32.44 -17.04 31.05
C THR A 20 32.24 -16.48 32.47
N SER A 21 31.47 -15.40 32.61
CA SER A 21 30.99 -14.96 33.93
C SER A 21 29.69 -15.70 34.24
N PRO A 22 29.68 -16.67 35.18
CA PRO A 22 28.47 -17.43 35.53
C PRO A 22 27.35 -16.52 36.05
N PHE A 23 27.70 -15.36 36.62
CA PHE A 23 26.75 -14.39 37.17
C PHE A 23 25.88 -13.73 36.09
N LEU A 24 26.50 -13.28 34.98
CA LEU A 24 25.75 -12.66 33.87
C LEU A 24 24.89 -13.69 33.13
N LEU A 25 25.38 -14.93 33.00
CA LEU A 25 24.60 -16.03 32.43
C LEU A 25 23.41 -16.43 33.31
N HIS A 26 23.58 -16.45 34.63
CA HIS A 26 22.48 -16.70 35.58
C HIS A 26 21.41 -15.61 35.52
N GLN A 27 21.83 -14.34 35.52
CA GLN A 27 20.92 -13.20 35.47
C GLN A 27 20.14 -13.14 34.13
N PHE A 28 20.78 -13.52 33.03
CA PHE A 28 20.12 -13.65 31.73
C PHE A 28 19.15 -14.83 31.68
N ALA A 29 19.51 -15.98 32.27
CA ALA A 29 18.64 -17.15 32.36
C ALA A 29 17.39 -16.89 33.21
N GLU A 30 17.53 -16.27 34.38
CA GLU A 30 16.39 -15.89 35.25
C GLU A 30 15.44 -14.88 34.58
N THR A 31 15.98 -13.96 33.78
CA THR A 31 15.17 -12.97 33.04
C THR A 31 14.53 -13.60 31.80
N GLY A 32 15.23 -14.51 31.13
CA GLY A 32 14.78 -15.23 29.93
C GLY A 32 13.65 -16.23 30.19
N ASP A 33 13.60 -16.86 31.37
CA ASP A 33 12.51 -17.76 31.76
C ASP A 33 11.16 -17.05 31.97
N ARG A 34 11.16 -15.71 32.00
CA ARG A 34 9.97 -14.87 32.16
C ARG A 34 9.40 -14.34 30.84
N ILE A 35 9.97 -14.72 29.68
CA ILE A 35 9.55 -14.27 28.34
C ILE A 35 9.35 -15.48 27.40
N LEU A 36 8.43 -15.33 26.45
CA LEU A 36 7.90 -16.35 25.52
C LEU A 36 8.92 -17.41 25.04
N PRO A 37 8.52 -18.71 24.94
CA PRO A 37 9.40 -19.82 24.57
C PRO A 37 10.18 -19.66 23.26
N SER A 38 9.67 -18.84 22.33
CA SER A 38 10.27 -18.54 21.02
C SER A 38 11.55 -17.69 21.06
N LEU A 39 11.93 -17.13 22.21
CA LEU A 39 13.14 -16.31 22.35
C LEU A 39 14.35 -17.05 22.93
N ARG A 40 14.18 -18.30 23.42
CA ARG A 40 15.25 -19.07 24.07
C ARG A 40 16.44 -19.39 23.16
N GLU A 41 16.20 -19.67 21.88
CA GLU A 41 17.24 -20.08 20.94
C GLU A 41 18.06 -18.88 20.40
N ALA A 42 17.40 -17.73 20.24
CA ALA A 42 18.05 -16.46 19.88
C ALA A 42 18.91 -15.93 21.04
N ALA A 43 18.39 -16.02 22.27
CA ALA A 43 19.10 -15.68 23.50
C ALA A 43 20.40 -16.48 23.70
N ALA A 44 20.35 -17.80 23.52
CA ALA A 44 21.51 -18.68 23.65
C ALA A 44 22.59 -18.39 22.59
N THR A 45 22.17 -17.93 21.41
CA THR A 45 23.08 -17.61 20.30
C THR A 45 23.74 -16.24 20.47
N LEU A 46 23.01 -15.25 21.01
CA LEU A 46 23.54 -13.95 21.41
C LEU A 46 24.56 -14.07 22.54
N CYS A 47 24.29 -14.87 23.59
CA CYS A 47 25.21 -15.05 24.71
C CYS A 47 26.55 -15.70 24.32
N ARG A 48 26.60 -16.47 23.23
CA ARG A 48 27.83 -17.13 22.76
C ARG A 48 28.76 -16.22 21.96
N ASN A 49 28.25 -15.14 21.38
CA ASN A 49 28.97 -14.34 20.38
C ASN A 49 28.96 -12.83 20.61
N ALA A 50 28.18 -12.33 21.58
CA ALA A 50 28.11 -10.91 21.89
C ALA A 50 29.20 -10.49 22.89
N ASP A 51 29.73 -9.28 22.72
CA ASP A 51 30.59 -8.65 23.72
C ASP A 51 29.79 -8.24 24.97
N ARG A 52 30.51 -7.95 26.06
CA ARG A 52 29.93 -7.64 27.38
C ARG A 52 29.01 -6.42 27.34
N GLU A 53 29.31 -5.41 26.54
CA GLU A 53 28.55 -4.16 26.49
C GLU A 53 27.21 -4.37 25.78
N THR A 54 27.23 -5.17 24.72
CA THR A 54 26.03 -5.63 24.01
C THR A 54 25.10 -6.43 24.94
N LEU A 55 25.64 -7.34 25.76
CA LEU A 55 24.84 -8.11 26.72
C LEU A 55 24.19 -7.24 27.80
N ILE A 56 24.91 -6.25 28.34
CA ILE A 56 24.37 -5.31 29.33
C ILE A 56 23.20 -4.52 28.73
N ARG A 57 23.35 -3.98 27.52
CA ARG A 57 22.27 -3.22 26.85
C ARG A 57 21.03 -4.08 26.58
N VAL A 58 21.20 -5.33 26.18
CA VAL A 58 20.07 -6.25 25.97
C VAL A 58 19.35 -6.54 27.29
N ILE A 59 20.07 -6.76 28.38
CA ILE A 59 19.47 -6.96 29.72
C ILE A 59 18.68 -5.71 30.15
N GLU A 60 19.24 -4.51 29.97
CA GLU A 60 18.55 -3.25 30.29
C GLU A 60 17.27 -3.06 29.46
N ILE A 61 17.29 -3.41 28.17
CA ILE A 61 16.11 -3.34 27.29
C ILE A 61 15.03 -4.32 27.77
N LEU A 62 15.42 -5.56 28.11
CA LEU A 62 14.49 -6.58 28.60
C LEU A 62 13.88 -6.20 29.96
N GLN A 63 14.67 -5.63 30.87
CA GLN A 63 14.18 -5.14 32.17
C GLN A 63 13.23 -3.94 32.03
N LYS A 64 13.50 -3.03 31.09
CA LYS A 64 12.60 -1.90 30.78
C LYS A 64 11.30 -2.33 30.10
N SER A 65 11.23 -3.56 29.60
CA SER A 65 10.06 -4.11 28.90
C SER A 65 9.17 -4.99 29.79
N ASP A 66 9.44 -5.10 31.10
CA ASP A 66 8.62 -5.89 32.02
C ASP A 66 7.23 -5.23 32.21
N PRO A 67 6.13 -5.88 31.77
CA PRO A 67 4.78 -5.31 31.86
C PRO A 67 4.24 -5.16 33.29
N ARG A 68 4.96 -5.62 34.33
CA ARG A 68 4.48 -5.60 35.72
C ARG A 68 4.75 -4.30 36.49
N ALA A 69 5.45 -3.33 35.92
CA ALA A 69 5.67 -2.03 36.56
C ALA A 69 4.50 -1.03 36.38
N ALA A 70 3.47 -1.38 35.61
CA ALA A 70 2.32 -0.52 35.33
C ALA A 70 0.99 -1.26 35.54
N SER A 71 0.55 -1.41 36.78
CA SER A 71 -0.82 -1.82 37.10
C SER A 71 -1.27 -1.16 38.40
N PRO A 72 -2.36 -0.36 38.42
CA PRO A 72 -2.95 0.10 39.67
C PRO A 72 -3.60 -1.08 40.42
N PRO A 73 -3.69 -1.05 41.76
CA PRO A 73 -4.29 -2.14 42.53
C PRO A 73 -5.79 -2.29 42.21
N PRO A 74 -6.35 -3.51 42.29
CA PRO A 74 -7.76 -3.75 42.00
C PRO A 74 -8.68 -3.11 43.06
N PRO A 75 -9.88 -2.66 42.68
CA PRO A 75 -10.84 -2.10 43.63
C PRO A 75 -11.37 -3.18 44.60
N PRO A 76 -11.76 -2.81 45.83
CA PRO A 76 -12.29 -3.75 46.80
C PRO A 76 -13.65 -4.32 46.37
N PRO A 77 -14.00 -5.54 46.80
CA PRO A 77 -15.25 -6.20 46.42
C PRO A 77 -16.47 -5.46 47.02
N PRO A 78 -17.63 -5.51 46.33
CA PRO A 78 -18.85 -4.86 46.81
C PRO A 78 -19.40 -5.55 48.07
N PRO A 79 -20.07 -4.80 48.97
CA PRO A 79 -20.63 -5.35 50.19
C PRO A 79 -21.78 -6.32 49.88
N GLN A 80 -21.74 -7.49 50.52
CA GLN A 80 -22.86 -8.42 50.50
C GLN A 80 -24.00 -7.86 51.36
N VAL A 81 -25.15 -7.61 50.73
CA VAL A 81 -26.41 -7.33 51.43
C VAL A 81 -27.32 -8.54 51.26
N SER A 82 -27.49 -9.29 52.34
CA SER A 82 -28.61 -10.19 52.56
C SER A 82 -29.88 -9.38 52.84
N SER A 83 -31.02 -9.80 52.29
CA SER A 83 -32.30 -9.97 53.00
C SER A 83 -33.53 -9.74 52.08
N SER A 84 -34.25 -10.85 51.85
CA SER A 84 -35.71 -11.00 51.85
C SER A 84 -36.64 -9.91 51.27
N TYR A 85 -37.38 -10.25 50.21
CA TYR A 85 -38.79 -9.87 50.11
C TYR A 85 -39.57 -10.81 49.16
N GLU A 86 -40.69 -11.36 49.66
CA GLU A 86 -41.66 -12.22 48.95
C GLU A 86 -42.65 -11.40 48.08
N PRO A 87 -43.30 -12.00 47.06
CA PRO A 87 -44.23 -11.30 46.18
C PRO A 87 -45.69 -11.42 46.65
N PRO A 88 -46.59 -10.47 46.32
CA PRO A 88 -48.02 -10.70 46.43
C PRO A 88 -48.62 -11.22 45.12
N ARG A 89 -49.62 -12.10 45.28
CA ARG A 89 -50.46 -12.72 44.26
C ARG A 89 -51.70 -11.88 43.92
N ASP A 90 -52.28 -12.22 42.77
CA ASP A 90 -53.69 -12.15 42.34
C ASP A 90 -54.27 -10.88 41.66
N SER A 91 -54.35 -10.97 40.31
CA SER A 91 -55.54 -10.98 39.39
C SER A 91 -56.60 -9.85 39.42
N PRO A 92 -57.37 -9.57 38.31
CA PRO A 92 -57.72 -10.48 37.21
C PRO A 92 -57.73 -9.92 35.76
N MET A 93 -57.95 -10.89 34.86
CA MET A 93 -58.10 -10.86 33.40
C MET A 93 -59.08 -9.84 32.79
N ILE A 94 -58.72 -9.33 31.60
CA ILE A 94 -59.66 -9.13 30.49
C ILE A 94 -59.07 -9.75 29.21
N ARG A 95 -59.74 -10.80 28.72
CA ARG A 95 -59.49 -11.45 27.43
C ARG A 95 -60.04 -10.57 26.29
N ARG A 96 -59.23 -10.30 25.27
CA ARG A 96 -59.74 -10.13 23.90
C ARG A 96 -58.85 -10.89 22.91
N SER A 97 -59.45 -11.93 22.36
CA SER A 97 -58.95 -12.77 21.28
C SER A 97 -58.99 -11.99 19.97
N MET A 98 -57.85 -11.84 19.30
CA MET A 98 -57.78 -11.81 17.83
C MET A 98 -56.49 -12.51 17.39
N SER A 99 -56.66 -13.64 16.73
CA SER A 99 -55.61 -14.42 16.07
C SER A 99 -55.03 -13.65 14.89
N GLN A 100 -53.75 -13.28 14.96
CA GLN A 100 -52.92 -12.97 13.78
C GLN A 100 -51.85 -14.07 13.64
N PRO A 101 -51.58 -14.56 12.41
CA PRO A 101 -50.57 -15.59 12.19
C PRO A 101 -49.18 -15.05 12.53
N ALA A 102 -48.40 -15.87 13.24
CA ALA A 102 -47.05 -15.55 13.69
C ALA A 102 -46.15 -15.12 12.52
N LEU A 103 -45.86 -13.82 12.44
CA LEU A 103 -44.74 -13.28 11.70
C LEU A 103 -43.46 -13.87 12.30
N LYS A 104 -42.80 -14.76 11.55
CA LYS A 104 -41.43 -15.18 11.83
C LYS A 104 -40.59 -13.93 12.09
N PRO A 105 -39.77 -13.87 13.15
CA PRO A 105 -38.90 -12.72 13.35
C PRO A 105 -38.00 -12.58 12.12
N LYS A 106 -38.16 -11.48 11.38
CA LYS A 106 -37.21 -11.08 10.33
C LYS A 106 -35.87 -10.92 11.02
N MET A 107 -34.97 -11.89 10.83
CA MET A 107 -33.57 -11.65 11.13
C MET A 107 -33.14 -10.37 10.40
N PRO A 108 -32.40 -9.47 11.06
CA PRO A 108 -31.88 -8.30 10.37
C PRO A 108 -31.05 -8.79 9.18
N CYS A 109 -31.46 -8.42 7.98
CA CYS A 109 -30.72 -8.70 6.75
C CYS A 109 -29.36 -8.00 6.88
N ARG A 110 -28.31 -8.75 7.25
CA ARG A 110 -26.95 -8.24 7.21
C ARG A 110 -26.69 -7.83 5.76
N LYS A 111 -26.42 -6.55 5.52
CA LYS A 111 -25.90 -6.09 4.23
C LYS A 111 -24.69 -6.93 3.89
N GLU A 112 -24.69 -7.53 2.72
CA GLU A 112 -23.56 -8.29 2.19
C GLU A 112 -22.32 -7.39 2.11
N SER A 113 -21.15 -7.92 2.48
CA SER A 113 -19.91 -7.15 2.39
C SER A 113 -19.40 -7.06 0.95
N ALA A 114 -18.56 -6.05 0.67
CA ALA A 114 -17.96 -5.90 -0.66
C ALA A 114 -17.14 -7.13 -1.07
N SER A 115 -16.46 -7.78 -0.11
CA SER A 115 -15.72 -9.02 -0.33
C SER A 115 -16.64 -10.19 -0.70
N SER A 116 -17.76 -10.35 0.01
CA SER A 116 -18.75 -11.38 -0.33
C SER A 116 -19.39 -11.15 -1.70
N ALA A 117 -19.75 -9.90 -2.02
CA ALA A 117 -20.33 -9.55 -3.32
C ALA A 117 -19.34 -9.78 -4.47
N MET A 118 -18.07 -9.38 -4.29
CA MET A 118 -17.00 -9.64 -5.26
C MET A 118 -16.79 -11.14 -5.47
N LEU A 119 -16.71 -11.92 -4.40
CA LEU A 119 -16.51 -13.36 -4.52
C LEU A 119 -17.69 -14.05 -5.20
N ARG A 120 -18.92 -13.63 -4.92
CA ARG A 120 -20.11 -14.15 -5.61
C ARG A 120 -20.02 -13.89 -7.12
N GLU A 121 -19.59 -12.70 -7.52
CA GLU A 121 -19.43 -12.37 -8.94
C GLU A 121 -18.35 -13.25 -9.60
N LEU A 122 -17.20 -13.43 -8.93
CA LEU A 122 -16.12 -14.33 -9.40
C LEU A 122 -16.63 -15.77 -9.57
N ALA A 123 -17.41 -16.26 -8.60
CA ALA A 123 -17.95 -17.61 -8.57
C ALA A 123 -19.09 -17.86 -9.59
N HIS A 124 -20.02 -16.91 -9.74
CA HIS A 124 -21.31 -17.17 -10.38
C HIS A 124 -21.62 -16.29 -11.59
N ALA A 125 -20.75 -15.33 -11.99
CA ALA A 125 -21.03 -14.54 -13.18
C ALA A 125 -21.11 -15.44 -14.44
N PRO A 126 -22.05 -15.19 -15.38
CA PRO A 126 -22.21 -16.01 -16.59
C PRO A 126 -20.92 -16.14 -17.41
N ALA A 127 -20.79 -17.21 -18.21
CA ALA A 127 -19.60 -17.47 -19.04
C ALA A 127 -19.28 -16.36 -20.06
N ALA A 128 -20.30 -15.59 -20.48
CA ALA A 128 -20.12 -14.43 -21.35
C ALA A 128 -19.40 -13.27 -20.64
N VAL A 129 -19.48 -13.19 -19.31
CA VAL A 129 -18.84 -12.14 -18.51
C VAL A 129 -17.34 -12.42 -18.39
N LYS A 130 -16.52 -11.45 -18.81
CA LYS A 130 -15.06 -11.52 -18.66
C LYS A 130 -14.65 -10.79 -17.39
N LEU A 131 -13.76 -11.41 -16.63
CA LEU A 131 -13.30 -10.90 -15.34
C LEU A 131 -11.78 -10.75 -15.38
N GLY A 132 -11.29 -9.61 -14.93
CA GLY A 132 -9.87 -9.38 -14.66
C GLY A 132 -9.69 -8.97 -13.21
N LEU A 133 -8.73 -9.61 -12.54
CA LEU A 133 -8.50 -9.43 -11.12
C LEU A 133 -7.08 -8.90 -10.87
N ASP A 134 -6.94 -8.02 -9.89
CA ASP A 134 -5.65 -7.61 -9.33
C ASP A 134 -5.69 -7.79 -7.82
N LEU A 135 -4.95 -8.77 -7.33
CA LEU A 135 -4.86 -9.13 -5.92
C LEU A 135 -3.64 -8.42 -5.32
N GLY A 136 -3.82 -7.16 -4.95
CA GLY A 136 -2.81 -6.36 -4.27
C GLY A 136 -2.55 -6.82 -2.83
N GLY A 137 -1.59 -6.18 -2.15
CA GLY A 137 -1.28 -6.50 -0.75
C GLY A 137 -2.38 -6.07 0.24
N SER A 138 -3.02 -4.94 -0.03
CA SER A 138 -4.06 -4.36 0.85
C SER A 138 -5.45 -4.36 0.21
N LEU A 139 -5.51 -4.12 -1.10
CA LEU A 139 -6.77 -3.99 -1.84
C LEU A 139 -6.77 -4.94 -3.03
N THR A 140 -7.91 -5.60 -3.21
CA THR A 140 -8.24 -6.40 -4.39
C THR A 140 -9.12 -5.58 -5.32
N LYS A 141 -8.81 -5.61 -6.62
CA LYS A 141 -9.56 -4.91 -7.67
C LYS A 141 -10.09 -5.90 -8.68
N LEU A 142 -11.34 -5.71 -9.06
CA LEU A 142 -12.04 -6.49 -10.05
C LEU A 142 -12.56 -5.56 -11.14
N VAL A 143 -12.30 -5.93 -12.39
CA VAL A 143 -12.94 -5.35 -13.57
C VAL A 143 -13.83 -6.41 -14.21
N ILE A 144 -15.07 -6.02 -14.50
CA ILE A 144 -16.13 -6.88 -15.00
C ILE A 144 -16.55 -6.36 -16.37
N ALA A 145 -16.24 -7.10 -17.43
CA ALA A 145 -16.70 -6.79 -18.77
C ALA A 145 -17.98 -7.58 -19.09
N THR A 146 -19.06 -6.87 -19.39
CA THR A 146 -20.39 -7.45 -19.64
C THR A 146 -21.20 -6.56 -20.58
N THR A 147 -22.19 -7.13 -21.28
CA THR A 147 -23.15 -6.37 -22.10
C THR A 147 -24.18 -5.61 -21.26
N SER A 148 -24.29 -5.93 -19.96
CA SER A 148 -25.24 -5.29 -19.05
C SER A 148 -24.73 -3.96 -18.49
N VAL A 149 -25.59 -2.94 -18.52
CA VAL A 149 -25.38 -1.64 -17.86
C VAL A 149 -25.37 -1.78 -16.33
N HIS A 150 -26.01 -2.82 -15.80
CA HIS A 150 -26.10 -3.07 -14.36
C HIS A 150 -25.32 -4.33 -13.98
N CYS A 151 -24.54 -4.23 -12.91
CA CYS A 151 -23.84 -5.35 -12.30
C CYS A 151 -24.43 -5.64 -10.90
N LYS A 152 -24.44 -6.91 -10.49
CA LYS A 152 -24.87 -7.30 -9.14
C LYS A 152 -23.77 -7.12 -8.10
N ALA A 153 -22.52 -6.98 -8.53
CA ALA A 153 -21.40 -6.66 -7.66
C ALA A 153 -21.50 -5.22 -7.14
N ALA A 154 -20.91 -4.96 -5.97
CA ALA A 154 -20.78 -3.61 -5.42
C ALA A 154 -19.75 -2.81 -6.23
N THR A 155 -20.17 -2.27 -7.37
CA THR A 155 -19.33 -1.52 -8.33
C THR A 155 -19.46 -0.01 -8.15
N ASP A 156 -18.40 0.74 -8.47
CA ASP A 156 -18.45 2.21 -8.51
C ASP A 156 -18.98 2.68 -9.87
N GLU A 157 -20.23 3.13 -9.90
CA GLU A 157 -20.89 3.59 -11.13
C GLU A 157 -20.19 4.80 -11.77
N ARG A 158 -19.43 5.60 -10.99
CA ARG A 158 -18.70 6.77 -11.50
C ARG A 158 -17.48 6.38 -12.35
N LEU A 159 -17.00 5.15 -12.19
CA LEU A 159 -15.89 4.59 -12.94
C LEU A 159 -16.37 3.73 -14.12
N ARG A 160 -17.68 3.51 -14.29
CA ARG A 160 -18.16 2.65 -15.39
C ARG A 160 -17.73 3.20 -16.74
N LEU A 161 -17.17 2.34 -17.58
CA LEU A 161 -16.80 2.67 -18.95
C LEU A 161 -17.69 1.96 -19.94
N GLU A 162 -18.12 2.67 -20.97
CA GLU A 162 -18.75 2.08 -22.15
C GLU A 162 -17.66 1.66 -23.14
N ILE A 163 -17.81 0.48 -23.71
CA ILE A 163 -16.92 -0.10 -24.72
C ILE A 163 -17.77 -0.61 -25.89
N PRO A 164 -17.19 -0.83 -27.09
CA PRO A 164 -17.99 -1.21 -28.28
C PRO A 164 -18.92 -2.42 -28.08
N GLU A 165 -18.57 -3.34 -27.18
CA GLU A 165 -19.29 -4.59 -26.93
C GLU A 165 -19.99 -4.62 -25.55
N GLY A 166 -20.16 -3.47 -24.88
CA GLY A 166 -20.85 -3.37 -23.59
C GLY A 166 -20.21 -2.40 -22.61
N TYR A 167 -19.95 -2.87 -21.39
CA TYR A 167 -19.51 -2.05 -20.27
C TYR A 167 -18.39 -2.71 -19.46
N LEU A 168 -17.47 -1.89 -18.95
CA LEU A 168 -16.54 -2.26 -17.89
C LEU A 168 -17.04 -1.70 -16.57
N HIS A 169 -17.21 -2.57 -15.58
CA HIS A 169 -17.54 -2.20 -14.20
C HIS A 169 -16.36 -2.45 -13.26
N PHE A 170 -16.24 -1.64 -12.23
CA PHE A 170 -15.08 -1.59 -11.35
C PHE A 170 -15.52 -1.83 -9.91
N ALA A 171 -14.95 -2.84 -9.25
CA ALA A 171 -15.21 -3.15 -7.86
C ALA A 171 -13.90 -3.33 -7.08
N SER A 172 -13.85 -2.86 -5.84
CA SER A 172 -12.70 -3.00 -4.97
C SER A 172 -13.10 -3.49 -3.57
N THR A 173 -12.19 -4.17 -2.89
CA THR A 173 -12.39 -4.63 -1.51
C THR A 173 -11.05 -4.82 -0.79
N SER A 174 -11.10 -4.99 0.53
CA SER A 174 -9.92 -5.36 1.33
C SER A 174 -9.44 -6.76 0.96
N THR A 175 -8.16 -6.91 0.63
CA THR A 175 -7.59 -8.23 0.33
C THR A 175 -7.61 -9.14 1.57
N GLY A 176 -7.42 -8.58 2.76
CA GLY A 176 -7.49 -9.35 4.01
C GLY A 176 -8.89 -9.88 4.29
N GLU A 177 -9.92 -9.04 4.11
CA GLU A 177 -11.32 -9.46 4.26
C GLU A 177 -11.68 -10.51 3.21
N LEU A 178 -11.28 -10.32 1.95
CA LEU A 178 -11.50 -11.29 0.89
C LEU A 178 -10.85 -12.64 1.21
N GLU A 179 -9.62 -12.63 1.75
CA GLU A 179 -8.93 -13.84 2.18
C GLU A 179 -9.70 -14.58 3.29
N GLU A 180 -10.27 -13.86 4.26
CA GLU A 180 -11.12 -14.46 5.30
C GLU A 180 -12.41 -15.06 4.70
N VAL A 181 -13.08 -14.31 3.83
CA VAL A 181 -14.31 -14.77 3.16
C VAL A 181 -14.05 -16.01 2.29
N VAL A 182 -12.99 -16.00 1.50
CA VAL A 182 -12.59 -17.14 0.65
C VAL A 182 -12.30 -18.39 1.50
N LYS A 183 -11.67 -18.23 2.68
CA LYS A 183 -11.37 -19.36 3.57
C LYS A 183 -12.59 -19.86 4.36
N ALA A 184 -13.54 -18.98 4.65
CA ALA A 184 -14.71 -19.29 5.46
C ALA A 184 -15.82 -20.00 4.69
N LEU A 185 -15.82 -19.91 3.35
CA LEU A 185 -16.93 -20.42 2.54
C LEU A 185 -16.72 -21.89 2.16
N PRO A 186 -17.73 -22.76 2.36
CA PRO A 186 -17.73 -24.13 1.84
C PRO A 186 -18.08 -24.18 0.33
N LEU A 187 -17.98 -23.05 -0.37
CA LEU A 187 -18.48 -22.87 -1.73
C LEU A 187 -17.58 -23.59 -2.74
N VAL A 188 -18.05 -24.73 -3.23
CA VAL A 188 -17.54 -25.29 -4.48
C VAL A 188 -18.30 -24.63 -5.61
N VAL A 189 -17.61 -23.93 -6.51
CA VAL A 189 -18.21 -23.42 -7.75
C VAL A 189 -18.63 -24.64 -8.60
N GLU A 190 -19.88 -24.66 -9.06
CA GLU A 190 -20.48 -25.79 -9.79
C GLU A 190 -19.75 -26.11 -11.11
N ALA A 191 -19.03 -25.14 -11.68
CA ALA A 191 -18.19 -25.32 -12.86
C ALA A 191 -16.84 -24.60 -12.71
N PRO A 192 -15.70 -25.26 -12.95
CA PRO A 192 -14.39 -24.65 -12.77
C PRO A 192 -14.23 -23.43 -13.69
N ARG A 193 -13.85 -22.29 -13.10
CA ARG A 193 -13.70 -21.01 -13.81
C ARG A 193 -12.26 -20.56 -13.82
N ARG A 194 -11.77 -20.16 -14.99
CA ARG A 194 -10.44 -19.56 -15.13
C ARG A 194 -10.53 -18.03 -15.12
N ILE A 195 -9.76 -17.38 -14.27
CA ILE A 195 -9.72 -15.92 -14.14
C ILE A 195 -8.28 -15.44 -14.25
N VAL A 196 -8.01 -14.46 -15.10
CA VAL A 196 -6.70 -13.82 -15.19
C VAL A 196 -6.52 -12.91 -13.98
N ALA A 197 -5.45 -13.11 -13.23
CA ALA A 197 -5.18 -12.39 -11.99
C ALA A 197 -3.75 -11.87 -11.96
N ALA A 198 -3.62 -10.56 -11.73
CA ALA A 198 -2.38 -9.87 -11.44
C ALA A 198 -2.18 -9.69 -9.93
N GLY A 199 -1.03 -9.12 -9.55
CA GLY A 199 -0.67 -8.81 -8.17
C GLY A 199 -0.12 -10.00 -7.39
N GLY A 200 0.70 -9.72 -6.37
CA GLY A 200 1.33 -10.75 -5.55
C GLY A 200 0.34 -11.66 -4.81
N GLY A 201 -0.87 -11.17 -4.52
CA GLY A 201 -1.93 -11.95 -3.91
C GLY A 201 -2.45 -13.08 -4.79
N ALA A 202 -2.29 -13.02 -6.11
CA ALA A 202 -2.66 -14.09 -7.03
C ALA A 202 -1.83 -15.37 -6.79
N HIS A 203 -0.58 -15.21 -6.35
CA HIS A 203 0.25 -16.33 -5.91
C HIS A 203 -0.14 -16.80 -4.51
N LYS A 204 -0.26 -15.85 -3.55
CA LYS A 204 -0.58 -16.14 -2.14
C LYS A 204 -1.90 -16.89 -1.97
N LEU A 205 -2.95 -16.48 -2.68
CA LEU A 205 -4.31 -16.98 -2.53
C LEU A 205 -4.68 -18.07 -3.54
N ARG A 206 -3.74 -18.49 -4.41
CA ARG A 206 -3.98 -19.47 -5.47
C ARG A 206 -4.68 -20.74 -4.97
N GLY A 207 -4.18 -21.32 -3.87
CA GLY A 207 -4.74 -22.53 -3.28
C GLY A 207 -6.16 -22.33 -2.76
N SER A 208 -6.43 -21.20 -2.10
CA SER A 208 -7.74 -20.88 -1.55
C SER A 208 -8.78 -20.67 -2.65
N PHE A 209 -8.42 -19.97 -3.75
CA PHE A 209 -9.30 -19.84 -4.91
C PHE A 209 -9.52 -21.16 -5.64
N LEU A 210 -8.48 -22.00 -5.76
CA LEU A 210 -8.60 -23.32 -6.38
C LEU A 210 -9.53 -24.24 -5.59
N ALA A 211 -9.53 -24.16 -4.25
CA ALA A 211 -10.45 -24.90 -3.39
C ALA A 211 -11.92 -24.50 -3.62
N LEU A 212 -12.17 -23.27 -4.07
CA LEU A 212 -13.49 -22.82 -4.51
C LEU A 212 -13.81 -23.23 -5.95
N GLY A 213 -12.92 -23.88 -6.69
CA GLY A 213 -13.10 -24.18 -8.12
C GLY A 213 -12.75 -23.01 -9.06
N ILE A 214 -12.02 -22.00 -8.57
CA ILE A 214 -11.56 -20.87 -9.39
C ILE A 214 -10.06 -21.02 -9.67
N GLU A 215 -9.70 -21.26 -10.93
CA GLU A 215 -8.32 -21.32 -11.38
C GLU A 215 -7.80 -19.91 -11.72
N LEU A 216 -6.89 -19.39 -10.91
CA LEU A 216 -6.20 -18.14 -11.20
C LEU A 216 -5.10 -18.36 -12.25
N THR A 217 -5.22 -17.70 -13.39
CA THR A 217 -4.16 -17.59 -14.39
C THR A 217 -3.26 -16.42 -14.03
N PRO A 218 -2.01 -16.65 -13.61
CA PRO A 218 -1.13 -15.57 -13.15
C PRO A 218 -0.78 -14.62 -14.29
N PHE A 219 -0.82 -13.33 -14.01
CA PHE A 219 -0.38 -12.28 -14.93
C PHE A 219 0.62 -11.36 -14.25
N ARG A 220 1.70 -11.01 -14.95
CA ARG A 220 2.79 -10.20 -14.39
C ARG A 220 2.28 -8.80 -14.04
N GLU A 221 2.42 -8.41 -12.77
CA GLU A 221 1.88 -7.16 -12.22
C GLU A 221 2.25 -5.90 -13.02
N MET A 222 3.51 -5.74 -13.40
CA MET A 222 3.94 -4.57 -14.17
C MET A 222 3.38 -4.58 -15.59
N GLN A 223 3.32 -5.75 -16.25
CA GLN A 223 2.71 -5.87 -17.58
C GLN A 223 1.23 -5.54 -17.50
N SER A 224 0.51 -6.05 -16.50
CA SER A 224 -0.92 -5.77 -16.35
C SER A 224 -1.20 -4.28 -16.15
N ILE A 225 -0.36 -3.58 -15.38
CA ILE A 225 -0.49 -2.14 -15.19
C ILE A 225 -0.27 -1.37 -16.51
N VAL A 226 0.75 -1.74 -17.28
CA VAL A 226 1.03 -1.13 -18.58
C VAL A 226 -0.10 -1.40 -19.57
N ASP A 227 -0.56 -2.65 -19.66
CA ASP A 227 -1.64 -3.06 -20.57
C ASP A 227 -2.97 -2.38 -20.20
N GLY A 228 -3.23 -2.16 -18.90
CA GLY A 228 -4.38 -1.41 -18.43
C GLY A 228 -4.34 0.05 -18.87
N LEU A 229 -3.19 0.72 -18.75
CA LEU A 229 -3.02 2.10 -19.22
C LEU A 229 -3.20 2.20 -20.74
N LEU A 230 -2.62 1.27 -21.49
CA LEU A 230 -2.72 1.22 -22.95
C LEU A 230 -4.16 0.90 -23.38
N LEU A 231 -4.88 0.03 -22.67
CA LEU A 231 -6.30 -0.23 -22.94
C LEU A 231 -7.14 1.05 -22.79
N LEU A 232 -6.95 1.82 -21.70
CA LEU A 232 -7.67 3.08 -21.51
C LEU A 232 -7.37 4.08 -22.64
N HIS A 233 -6.11 4.13 -23.10
CA HIS A 233 -5.75 4.96 -24.24
C HIS A 233 -6.40 4.47 -25.54
N GLU A 234 -6.39 3.18 -25.83
CA GLU A 234 -6.98 2.60 -27.04
C GLU A 234 -8.50 2.80 -27.11
N LEU A 235 -9.18 2.67 -25.97
CA LEU A 235 -10.61 2.93 -25.84
C LEU A 235 -10.97 4.43 -25.98
N GLN A 236 -9.96 5.31 -26.06
CA GLN A 236 -10.13 6.77 -26.13
C GLN A 236 -11.08 7.30 -25.03
N VAL A 237 -10.96 6.73 -23.82
CA VAL A 237 -11.84 7.08 -22.69
C VAL A 237 -11.82 8.60 -22.47
N GLU A 238 -13.00 9.20 -22.60
CA GLU A 238 -13.18 10.63 -22.38
C GLU A 238 -12.89 10.99 -20.91
N ASP A 239 -12.30 12.16 -20.71
CA ASP A 239 -11.92 12.67 -19.39
C ASP A 239 -11.09 11.72 -18.51
N GLU A 240 -10.39 10.74 -19.08
CA GLU A 240 -9.58 9.79 -18.31
C GLU A 240 -8.38 10.46 -17.63
N ILE A 241 -7.73 11.35 -18.37
CA ILE A 241 -6.53 12.02 -17.93
C ILE A 241 -6.90 13.35 -17.31
N PHE A 242 -6.32 13.61 -16.16
CA PHE A 242 -6.43 14.92 -15.52
C PHE A 242 -5.08 15.35 -14.96
N ARG A 243 -5.00 16.64 -14.67
CA ARG A 243 -3.84 17.28 -14.05
C ARG A 243 -4.30 18.08 -12.84
N VAL A 244 -3.36 18.35 -11.95
CA VAL A 244 -3.62 19.12 -10.74
C VAL A 244 -2.82 20.40 -10.76
N ARG A 245 -3.46 21.50 -10.36
CA ARG A 245 -2.83 22.77 -10.03
C ARG A 245 -3.24 23.13 -8.60
N VAL A 246 -2.33 23.76 -7.86
CA VAL A 246 -2.65 24.30 -6.54
C VAL A 246 -2.85 25.81 -6.70
N GLY A 247 -3.99 26.31 -6.22
CA GLY A 247 -4.30 27.73 -6.18
C GLY A 247 -3.56 28.46 -5.07
N GLU A 248 -3.75 29.79 -4.98
CA GLU A 248 -3.21 30.61 -3.90
C GLU A 248 -3.79 30.22 -2.54
N ASP A 249 -5.02 29.72 -2.53
CA ASP A 249 -5.73 29.16 -1.37
C ASP A 249 -5.19 27.79 -0.91
N LYS A 250 -4.11 27.29 -1.52
CA LYS A 250 -3.52 25.96 -1.29
C LYS A 250 -4.51 24.80 -1.56
N VAL A 251 -5.63 25.05 -2.22
CA VAL A 251 -6.61 24.01 -2.57
C VAL A 251 -6.21 23.36 -3.90
N PRO A 252 -6.15 22.02 -3.96
CA PRO A 252 -5.93 21.30 -5.21
C PRO A 252 -7.11 21.45 -6.15
N VAL A 253 -6.86 21.92 -7.37
CA VAL A 253 -7.84 21.99 -8.46
C VAL A 253 -7.46 20.98 -9.53
N GLU A 254 -8.37 20.03 -9.77
CA GLU A 254 -8.23 19.02 -10.81
C GLU A 254 -8.89 19.52 -12.09
N PHE A 255 -8.21 19.38 -13.21
CA PHE A 255 -8.73 19.77 -14.51
C PHE A 255 -8.45 18.69 -15.54
N ALA A 256 -9.44 18.46 -16.40
CA ALA A 256 -9.35 17.50 -17.49
C ALA A 256 -8.16 17.83 -18.39
N ALA A 257 -7.50 16.79 -18.88
CA ALA A 257 -6.38 16.88 -19.78
C ALA A 257 -6.51 15.82 -20.88
N HIS A 258 -5.96 16.13 -22.04
CA HIS A 258 -5.92 15.18 -23.14
C HIS A 258 -4.72 14.24 -22.98
N TRP A 259 -4.83 13.04 -23.55
CA TRP A 259 -3.69 12.17 -23.77
C TRP A 259 -2.57 12.92 -24.51
N PRO A 260 -1.30 12.88 -24.05
CA PRO A 260 -0.18 13.47 -24.76
C PRO A 260 -0.05 12.91 -26.17
N LYS A 261 0.30 13.78 -27.14
CA LYS A 261 0.55 13.40 -28.54
C LYS A 261 1.97 13.82 -28.95
N PRO A 262 2.86 12.88 -29.33
CA PRO A 262 2.70 11.44 -29.22
C PRO A 262 2.62 10.95 -27.76
N LEU A 263 1.95 9.82 -27.51
CA LEU A 263 1.88 9.23 -26.16
C LEU A 263 3.22 8.62 -25.74
N LEU A 264 3.86 7.88 -26.64
CA LEU A 264 5.09 7.14 -26.37
C LEU A 264 6.33 7.89 -26.86
N PRO A 265 7.48 7.78 -26.17
CA PRO A 265 7.67 7.06 -24.91
C PRO A 265 7.09 7.84 -23.72
N LEU A 266 6.54 7.13 -22.73
CA LEU A 266 6.06 7.70 -21.47
C LEU A 266 6.77 7.07 -20.27
N LEU A 267 6.75 7.78 -19.15
CA LEU A 267 7.14 7.25 -17.85
C LEU A 267 5.89 7.01 -17.01
N LEU A 268 5.64 5.76 -16.63
CA LEU A 268 4.60 5.39 -15.69
C LEU A 268 5.23 5.16 -14.32
N VAL A 269 4.82 5.95 -13.34
CA VAL A 269 5.25 5.88 -11.94
C VAL A 269 4.10 5.27 -11.14
N ASN A 270 4.16 3.97 -10.90
CA ASN A 270 3.17 3.28 -10.10
C ASN A 270 3.53 3.38 -8.62
N VAL A 271 2.70 4.07 -7.85
CA VAL A 271 2.87 4.34 -6.41
C VAL A 271 1.86 3.48 -5.63
N GLY A 272 2.28 2.24 -5.36
CA GLY A 272 1.54 1.28 -4.53
C GLY A 272 2.16 1.18 -3.14
N SER A 273 2.36 -0.05 -2.64
CA SER A 273 3.10 -0.29 -1.38
C SER A 273 4.52 0.28 -1.44
N GLY A 274 5.22 0.00 -2.54
CA GLY A 274 6.43 0.70 -2.97
C GLY A 274 6.18 1.47 -4.26
N VAL A 275 7.26 1.87 -4.95
CA VAL A 275 7.20 2.65 -6.19
C VAL A 275 7.96 1.93 -7.28
N SER A 276 7.35 1.83 -8.47
CA SER A 276 8.02 1.35 -9.67
C SER A 276 7.93 2.38 -10.79
N CYS A 277 9.07 2.66 -11.42
CA CYS A 277 9.19 3.53 -12.59
C CYS A 277 9.32 2.67 -13.84
N LEU A 278 8.33 2.74 -14.72
CA LEU A 278 8.24 1.96 -15.94
C LEU A 278 8.37 2.88 -17.16
N LEU A 279 9.41 2.68 -17.96
CA LEU A 279 9.48 3.27 -19.29
C LEU A 279 8.62 2.43 -20.21
N VAL A 280 7.61 3.04 -20.84
CA VAL A 280 6.78 2.39 -21.85
C VAL A 280 7.11 2.99 -23.21
N THR A 281 7.43 2.11 -24.16
CA THR A 281 7.80 2.44 -25.53
C THR A 281 6.95 1.64 -26.52
N ARG A 282 7.20 1.78 -27.83
CA ARG A 282 6.50 0.97 -28.84
C ARG A 282 6.98 -0.48 -28.86
N GLU A 283 8.09 -0.78 -28.22
CA GLU A 283 8.68 -2.12 -28.18
C GLU A 283 8.25 -2.89 -26.92
N GLY A 284 7.50 -2.25 -26.02
CA GLY A 284 7.04 -2.83 -24.76
C GLY A 284 7.33 -1.90 -23.59
N TYR A 285 7.70 -2.47 -22.44
CA TYR A 285 8.07 -1.70 -21.26
C TYR A 285 9.31 -2.24 -20.57
N ARG A 286 10.00 -1.38 -19.83
CA ARG A 286 11.11 -1.75 -18.95
C ARG A 286 10.96 -1.06 -17.60
N ARG A 287 11.19 -1.81 -16.52
CA ARG A 287 11.36 -1.21 -15.18
C ARG A 287 12.74 -0.57 -15.11
N ILE A 288 12.75 0.76 -15.09
CA ILE A 288 13.99 1.55 -15.10
C ILE A 288 14.43 1.97 -13.70
N GLY A 289 13.58 1.79 -12.69
CA GLY A 289 13.88 2.14 -11.31
C GLY A 289 12.68 1.98 -10.39
N GLY A 290 12.85 2.43 -9.15
CA GLY A 290 11.82 2.43 -8.13
C GLY A 290 12.40 2.70 -6.74
N THR A 291 11.53 2.81 -5.74
CA THR A 291 11.90 2.99 -4.34
C THR A 291 10.96 2.20 -3.43
N ALA A 292 11.46 1.77 -2.26
CA ALA A 292 10.64 1.19 -1.21
C ALA A 292 9.82 2.25 -0.45
N ILE A 293 10.08 3.54 -0.68
CA ILE A 293 9.37 4.66 -0.05
C ILE A 293 8.06 4.92 -0.83
N GLY A 294 7.05 4.09 -0.58
CA GLY A 294 5.71 4.21 -1.17
C GLY A 294 4.60 4.30 -0.11
N GLY A 295 3.39 3.90 -0.47
CA GLY A 295 2.22 3.98 0.40
C GLY A 295 2.30 3.09 1.64
N ALA A 296 3.01 1.95 1.59
CA ALA A 296 3.21 1.12 2.78
C ALA A 296 4.17 1.78 3.78
N THR A 297 5.17 2.51 3.28
CA THR A 297 6.07 3.32 4.12
C THR A 297 5.31 4.47 4.77
N PHE A 298 4.45 5.17 4.02
CA PHE A 298 3.55 6.18 4.58
C PHE A 298 2.70 5.62 5.72
N LEU A 299 1.92 4.57 5.46
CA LEU A 299 1.01 4.01 6.47
C LEU A 299 1.75 3.38 7.65
N GLY A 300 2.85 2.65 7.40
CA GLY A 300 3.65 2.02 8.44
C GLY A 300 4.22 3.05 9.41
N LEU A 301 4.79 4.14 8.90
CA LEU A 301 5.33 5.22 9.72
C LEU A 301 4.21 6.03 10.38
N ALA A 302 3.10 6.30 9.71
CA ALA A 302 1.96 6.99 10.31
C ALA A 302 1.43 6.22 11.53
N ARG A 303 1.35 4.89 11.44
CA ARG A 303 0.95 4.03 12.57
C ARG A 303 1.95 4.03 13.71
N ALA A 304 3.24 4.15 13.40
CA ALA A 304 4.31 4.17 14.40
C ALA A 304 4.40 5.52 15.12
N LEU A 305 4.15 6.63 14.42
CA LEU A 305 4.40 7.99 14.90
C LEU A 305 3.13 8.70 15.39
N THR A 306 1.93 8.20 15.04
CA THR A 306 0.66 8.88 15.31
C THR A 306 -0.43 7.91 15.79
N ALA A 307 -1.60 8.44 16.13
CA ALA A 307 -2.79 7.66 16.44
C ALA A 307 -3.46 6.99 15.22
N ALA A 308 -3.10 7.35 13.98
CA ALA A 308 -3.71 6.77 12.77
C ALA A 308 -3.51 5.24 12.70
N ARG A 309 -4.55 4.50 12.32
CA ARG A 309 -4.51 3.05 12.15
C ARG A 309 -4.82 2.62 10.71
N THR A 310 -5.61 3.41 10.00
CA THR A 310 -5.93 3.18 8.59
C THR A 310 -5.30 4.22 7.66
N PHE A 311 -5.26 3.90 6.37
CA PHE A 311 -4.74 4.79 5.34
C PHE A 311 -5.61 6.07 5.23
N GLU A 312 -6.92 5.90 5.32
CA GLU A 312 -7.91 6.98 5.26
C GLU A 312 -7.81 7.90 6.48
N GLU A 313 -7.56 7.35 7.67
CA GLU A 313 -7.30 8.13 8.87
C GLU A 313 -6.02 8.96 8.73
N ALA A 314 -4.93 8.36 8.26
CA ALA A 314 -3.67 9.07 8.06
C ALA A 314 -3.80 10.20 7.03
N ILE A 315 -4.51 9.97 5.91
CA ILE A 315 -4.83 11.03 4.93
C ILE A 315 -5.69 12.13 5.57
N ARG A 316 -6.67 11.76 6.39
CA ARG A 316 -7.56 12.74 7.06
C ARG A 316 -6.78 13.62 8.02
N LEU A 317 -5.85 13.06 8.80
CA LEU A 317 -4.96 13.84 9.66
C LEU A 317 -4.04 14.75 8.83
N ALA A 318 -3.43 14.21 7.77
CA ALA A 318 -2.58 15.01 6.88
C ALA A 318 -3.30 16.25 6.33
N LYS A 319 -4.60 16.17 6.01
CA LYS A 319 -5.40 17.34 5.54
C LYS A 319 -5.34 18.54 6.48
N GLY A 320 -5.30 18.32 7.79
CA GLY A 320 -5.25 19.39 8.79
C GLY A 320 -3.85 19.78 9.26
N GLY A 321 -2.80 19.15 8.74
CA GLY A 321 -1.42 19.39 9.15
C GLY A 321 -0.59 20.16 8.14
N GLU A 322 0.54 20.70 8.61
CA GLU A 322 1.51 21.46 7.83
C GLU A 322 2.91 20.84 7.98
N SER A 323 3.49 20.39 6.86
CA SER A 323 4.80 19.71 6.85
C SER A 323 5.91 20.60 7.36
N MET A 324 5.84 21.92 7.09
CA MET A 324 6.86 22.88 7.49
C MET A 324 7.08 22.99 9.00
N HIS A 325 6.15 22.52 9.83
CA HIS A 325 6.37 22.43 11.27
C HIS A 325 7.40 21.34 11.61
N VAL A 326 7.43 20.23 10.85
CA VAL A 326 8.23 19.03 11.10
C VAL A 326 9.49 18.98 10.22
N ASP A 327 9.37 19.44 8.97
CA ASP A 327 10.43 19.45 7.98
C ASP A 327 11.34 20.67 8.14
N THR A 328 12.62 20.50 7.83
CA THR A 328 13.55 21.63 7.66
C THR A 328 13.45 22.16 6.24
N LEU A 329 13.16 23.44 6.10
CA LEU A 329 13.10 24.18 4.84
C LEU A 329 14.46 24.79 4.50
N VAL A 330 14.68 25.16 3.25
CA VAL A 330 15.90 25.88 2.82
C VAL A 330 16.03 27.21 3.56
N GLU A 331 14.92 27.92 3.80
CA GLU A 331 14.97 29.18 4.56
C GLU A 331 15.37 29.00 6.03
N ASP A 332 15.13 27.84 6.62
CA ASP A 332 15.58 27.54 8.00
C ASP A 332 17.12 27.44 8.09
N ILE A 333 17.81 27.23 6.96
CA ILE A 333 19.27 27.07 6.88
C ILE A 333 19.93 28.38 6.41
N TYR A 334 19.39 28.99 5.35
CA TYR A 334 20.05 30.10 4.65
C TYR A 334 19.37 31.46 4.85
N GLY A 335 18.18 31.49 5.47
CA GLY A 335 17.33 32.67 5.52
C GLY A 335 16.83 33.11 4.14
N ARG A 336 15.93 34.10 4.09
CA ARG A 336 15.31 34.53 2.82
C ARG A 336 16.29 35.13 1.81
N SER A 337 17.30 35.87 2.29
CA SER A 337 18.34 36.45 1.43
C SER A 337 19.20 35.35 0.79
N GLY A 338 19.63 34.35 1.58
CA GLY A 338 20.44 33.25 1.07
C GLY A 338 19.67 32.37 0.07
N CYS A 339 18.35 32.18 0.28
CA CYS A 339 17.50 31.51 -0.71
C CYS A 339 17.50 32.23 -2.07
N ALA A 340 17.40 33.57 -2.06
CA ALA A 340 17.43 34.37 -3.29
C ALA A 340 18.79 34.26 -4.01
N ASP A 341 19.89 34.33 -3.26
CA ASP A 341 21.26 34.23 -3.80
C ASP A 341 21.52 32.85 -4.45
N LEU A 342 20.95 31.78 -3.87
CA LEU A 342 21.04 30.42 -4.40
C LEU A 342 20.01 30.11 -5.50
N GLY A 343 19.05 31.01 -5.74
CA GLY A 343 17.94 30.77 -6.66
C GLY A 343 17.01 29.62 -6.20
N LEU A 344 16.93 29.36 -4.90
CA LEU A 344 16.10 28.30 -4.33
C LEU A 344 14.82 28.87 -3.70
N PRO A 345 13.66 28.21 -3.86
CA PRO A 345 12.44 28.60 -3.15
C PRO A 345 12.65 28.52 -1.63
N PRO A 346 12.25 29.54 -0.85
CA PRO A 346 12.37 29.51 0.62
C PRO A 346 11.65 28.33 1.27
N ASP A 347 10.49 27.97 0.73
CA ASP A 347 9.61 26.88 1.17
C ASP A 347 10.03 25.49 0.65
N LEU A 348 11.15 25.40 -0.08
CA LEU A 348 11.68 24.12 -0.52
C LEU A 348 12.13 23.30 0.70
N THR A 349 11.67 22.06 0.79
CA THR A 349 12.14 21.10 1.80
C THR A 349 13.62 20.80 1.61
N ALA A 350 14.45 21.12 2.60
CA ALA A 350 15.86 20.77 2.64
C ALA A 350 16.08 19.38 3.27
N ALA A 351 15.34 19.06 4.33
CA ALA A 351 15.38 17.76 4.98
C ALA A 351 14.00 17.39 5.57
N SER A 352 13.40 16.31 5.08
CA SER A 352 12.18 15.74 5.67
C SER A 352 12.45 15.32 7.12
N PHE A 353 11.56 15.66 8.05
CA PHE A 353 11.68 15.44 9.49
C PHE A 353 12.92 16.08 10.14
N GLY A 354 13.57 17.04 9.48
CA GLY A 354 14.81 17.63 9.99
C GLY A 354 14.65 18.40 11.31
N LYS A 355 13.48 19.01 11.57
CA LYS A 355 13.21 19.68 12.86
C LYS A 355 13.01 18.67 13.97
N LEU A 356 12.29 17.57 13.69
CA LEU A 356 12.10 16.46 14.62
C LEU A 356 13.43 15.81 15.05
N ALA A 357 14.45 15.81 14.20
CA ALA A 357 15.77 15.27 14.54
C ALA A 357 16.58 16.17 15.50
N ARG A 358 16.25 17.46 15.59
CA ARG A 358 17.00 18.46 16.37
C ARG A 358 16.27 18.87 17.64
N ASP A 359 14.96 18.99 17.55
CA ASP A 359 14.11 19.52 18.61
C ASP A 359 13.43 18.37 19.35
N SER A 360 13.38 18.45 20.68
CA SER A 360 12.59 17.52 21.51
C SER A 360 11.10 17.89 21.55
N ALA A 361 10.64 18.72 20.62
CA ALA A 361 9.26 19.20 20.57
C ALA A 361 8.30 18.07 20.20
N ARG A 362 7.10 18.09 20.80
CA ARG A 362 6.00 17.25 20.33
C ARG A 362 5.31 17.93 19.16
N TYR A 363 5.30 17.28 18.01
CA TYR A 363 4.53 17.69 16.84
C TYR A 363 3.14 17.06 16.89
N SER A 364 2.17 17.70 16.23
CA SER A 364 0.84 17.14 16.12
C SER A 364 0.83 15.92 15.18
N ASP A 365 -0.07 14.97 15.43
CA ASP A 365 -0.31 13.83 14.53
C ASP A 365 -0.65 14.28 13.10
N ALA A 366 -1.30 15.44 12.96
CA ALA A 366 -1.65 16.03 11.68
C ALA A 366 -0.39 16.48 10.91
N ASP A 367 0.51 17.21 11.57
CA ASP A 367 1.77 17.68 10.96
C ASP A 367 2.68 16.49 10.59
N LEU A 368 2.77 15.49 11.47
CA LEU A 368 3.54 14.26 11.21
C LEU A 368 2.97 13.50 10.00
N CYS A 369 1.65 13.31 9.93
CA CYS A 369 1.01 12.69 8.76
C CYS A 369 1.23 13.51 7.49
N ARG A 370 1.18 14.85 7.56
CA ARG A 370 1.44 15.73 6.43
C ARG A 370 2.88 15.60 5.93
N ALA A 371 3.86 15.68 6.83
CA ALA A 371 5.28 15.52 6.49
C ALA A 371 5.58 14.14 5.90
N LEU A 372 4.97 13.07 6.42
CA LEU A 372 5.11 11.72 5.86
C LEU A 372 4.57 11.64 4.42
N LEU A 373 3.40 12.23 4.17
CA LEU A 373 2.79 12.25 2.85
C LEU A 373 3.68 13.00 1.85
N GLU A 374 4.18 14.17 2.24
CA GLU A 374 5.05 14.98 1.38
C GLU A 374 6.39 14.31 1.13
N MET A 375 7.02 13.69 2.13
CA MET A 375 8.25 12.92 1.96
C MET A 375 8.09 11.83 0.89
N VAL A 376 7.01 11.05 0.95
CA VAL A 376 6.74 9.99 -0.04
C VAL A 376 6.49 10.59 -1.43
N ALA A 377 5.63 11.59 -1.53
CA ALA A 377 5.28 12.25 -2.79
C ALA A 377 6.49 12.92 -3.46
N GLN A 378 7.25 13.71 -2.72
CA GLN A 378 8.42 14.44 -3.23
C GLN A 378 9.55 13.48 -3.62
N SER A 379 9.80 12.41 -2.85
CA SER A 379 10.78 11.38 -3.19
C SER A 379 10.45 10.71 -4.54
N CYS A 380 9.17 10.44 -4.79
CA CYS A 380 8.71 9.93 -6.08
C CYS A 380 9.00 10.92 -7.22
N CYS A 381 8.78 12.21 -7.00
CA CYS A 381 9.00 13.24 -8.02
C CYS A 381 10.48 13.39 -8.39
N VAL A 382 11.40 13.37 -7.43
CA VAL A 382 12.84 13.45 -7.69
C VAL A 382 13.28 12.27 -8.57
N LEU A 383 12.89 11.05 -8.21
CA LEU A 383 13.20 9.85 -8.97
C LEU A 383 12.58 9.87 -10.37
N ALA A 384 11.28 10.18 -10.45
CA ALA A 384 10.55 10.28 -11.71
C ALA A 384 11.17 11.33 -12.64
N ARG A 385 11.55 12.48 -12.07
CA ARG A 385 12.19 13.56 -12.82
C ARG A 385 13.53 13.11 -13.38
N ALA A 386 14.38 12.46 -12.58
CA ALA A 386 15.70 12.00 -13.01
C ALA A 386 15.58 11.05 -14.21
N HIS A 387 14.71 10.04 -14.11
CA HIS A 387 14.45 9.11 -15.19
C HIS A 387 13.83 9.77 -16.43
N ALA A 388 12.79 10.59 -16.26
CA ALA A 388 12.14 11.28 -17.37
C ALA A 388 13.11 12.25 -18.07
N ALA A 389 14.11 12.74 -17.35
CA ALA A 389 15.16 13.60 -17.88
C ALA A 389 16.00 12.89 -18.93
N GLN A 390 16.52 11.74 -18.51
CA GLN A 390 17.45 10.91 -19.26
C GLN A 390 16.77 10.30 -20.49
N LEU A 391 15.46 10.04 -20.40
CA LEU A 391 14.68 9.33 -21.41
C LEU A 391 13.88 10.25 -22.34
N GLY A 392 14.00 11.58 -22.20
CA GLY A 392 13.32 12.54 -23.09
C GLY A 392 11.78 12.55 -22.98
N CYS A 393 11.23 12.14 -21.84
CA CYS A 393 9.77 12.04 -21.61
C CYS A 393 9.26 12.91 -20.45
N ARG A 394 9.97 13.99 -20.10
CA ARG A 394 9.61 14.95 -19.03
C ARG A 394 8.16 15.47 -19.10
N GLN A 395 7.58 15.53 -20.31
CA GLN A 395 6.21 16.01 -20.55
C GLN A 395 5.16 14.90 -20.54
N ARG A 396 5.53 13.64 -20.29
CA ARG A 396 4.69 12.44 -20.39
C ARG A 396 4.95 11.51 -19.21
N VAL A 397 4.84 12.06 -17.99
CA VAL A 397 4.98 11.32 -16.74
C VAL A 397 3.59 11.09 -16.16
N PHE A 398 3.21 9.84 -15.97
CA PHE A 398 1.93 9.40 -15.41
C PHE A 398 2.16 8.85 -14.01
N PHE A 399 1.37 9.28 -13.04
CA PHE A 399 1.36 8.71 -11.69
C PHE A 399 0.09 7.91 -11.51
N ALA A 400 0.24 6.68 -11.05
CA ALA A 400 -0.86 5.75 -10.83
C ALA A 400 -0.67 4.95 -9.53
N GLY A 401 -1.62 4.07 -9.20
CA GLY A 401 -1.59 3.23 -8.01
C GLY A 401 -2.30 3.82 -6.79
N GLY A 402 -2.60 2.96 -5.82
CA GLY A 402 -3.47 3.30 -4.69
C GLY A 402 -3.01 4.44 -3.79
N PHE A 403 -1.73 4.83 -3.78
CA PHE A 403 -1.29 5.99 -2.97
C PHE A 403 -1.80 7.32 -3.51
N VAL A 404 -1.91 7.44 -4.85
CA VAL A 404 -2.41 8.66 -5.53
C VAL A 404 -3.90 8.59 -5.83
N ASP A 405 -4.52 7.42 -5.66
CA ASP A 405 -5.96 7.24 -5.73
C ASP A 405 -6.65 7.87 -4.53
N ASN A 406 -7.76 8.58 -4.79
CA ASN A 406 -8.54 9.31 -3.77
C ASN A 406 -7.71 10.18 -2.79
N ASN A 407 -6.51 10.61 -3.20
CA ASN A 407 -5.56 11.35 -2.38
C ASN A 407 -5.16 12.69 -3.05
N PRO A 408 -6.06 13.70 -3.01
CA PRO A 408 -5.82 14.98 -3.68
C PRO A 408 -4.60 15.72 -3.13
N LEU A 409 -4.21 15.49 -1.87
CA LEU A 409 -3.00 16.07 -1.28
C LEU A 409 -1.74 15.51 -1.95
N ALA A 410 -1.63 14.18 -2.07
CA ALA A 410 -0.49 13.57 -2.74
C ALA A 410 -0.42 14.01 -4.21
N ARG A 411 -1.57 14.05 -4.91
CA ARG A 411 -1.62 14.54 -6.29
C ARG A 411 -1.16 15.99 -6.42
N ALA A 412 -1.57 16.86 -5.50
CA ALA A 412 -1.15 18.25 -5.45
C ALA A 412 0.35 18.41 -5.20
N THR A 413 0.89 17.71 -4.20
CA THR A 413 2.33 17.70 -3.91
C THR A 413 3.10 17.18 -5.12
N ILE A 414 2.69 16.05 -5.71
CA ILE A 414 3.35 15.48 -6.90
C ILE A 414 3.33 16.46 -8.07
N ALA A 415 2.19 17.08 -8.35
CA ALA A 415 2.03 18.01 -9.46
C ALA A 415 2.88 19.27 -9.29
N ASN A 416 2.95 19.83 -8.08
CA ASN A 416 3.76 20.99 -7.77
C ASN A 416 5.26 20.66 -7.81
N SER A 417 5.69 19.61 -7.10
CA SER A 417 7.09 19.20 -7.03
C SER A 417 7.64 18.76 -8.38
N LEU A 418 6.87 18.03 -9.18
CA LEU A 418 7.35 17.66 -10.52
C LEU A 418 7.41 18.88 -11.45
N ARG A 419 6.46 19.83 -11.32
CA ARG A 419 6.45 21.07 -12.12
C ARG A 419 7.63 21.98 -11.78
N SER A 420 7.97 22.17 -10.50
CA SER A 420 9.14 22.96 -10.09
C SER A 420 10.44 22.36 -10.61
N LEU A 421 10.50 21.04 -10.75
CA LEU A 421 11.62 20.34 -11.37
C LEU A 421 11.61 20.40 -12.91
N GLY A 422 10.61 21.01 -13.56
CA GLY A 422 10.50 21.13 -15.02
C GLY A 422 9.86 19.92 -15.72
N GLY A 423 9.12 19.09 -14.99
CA GLY A 423 8.34 17.98 -15.53
C GLY A 423 6.82 18.25 -15.54
N ARG A 424 6.06 17.27 -16.02
CA ARG A 424 4.60 17.34 -16.09
C ARG A 424 3.96 16.04 -15.58
N ALA A 425 3.25 16.13 -14.47
CA ALA A 425 2.47 15.03 -13.92
C ALA A 425 1.10 14.91 -14.61
N HIS A 426 0.72 13.68 -14.93
CA HIS A 426 -0.60 13.27 -15.40
C HIS A 426 -1.14 12.22 -14.43
N PHE A 427 -2.43 12.26 -14.15
CA PHE A 427 -3.13 11.29 -13.33
C PHE A 427 -4.26 10.65 -14.13
N LEU A 428 -4.73 9.50 -13.66
CA LEU A 428 -5.75 8.68 -14.32
C LEU A 428 -6.94 8.51 -13.37
N LYS A 429 -8.17 8.62 -13.86
CA LYS A 429 -9.37 8.31 -13.06
C LYS A 429 -9.37 6.86 -12.62
N HIS A 430 -8.90 5.95 -13.48
CA HIS A 430 -8.84 4.51 -13.20
C HIS A 430 -7.47 4.05 -12.69
N SER A 431 -6.72 4.94 -12.03
CA SER A 431 -5.32 4.70 -11.64
C SER A 431 -5.08 3.47 -10.77
N ASP A 432 -5.99 3.11 -9.85
CA ASP A 432 -5.85 1.95 -8.96
C ASP A 432 -6.35 0.64 -9.59
N PHE A 433 -6.96 0.72 -10.77
CA PHE A 433 -7.54 -0.42 -11.49
C PHE A 433 -6.70 -0.89 -12.68
N LEU A 434 -5.55 -0.26 -12.96
CA LEU A 434 -4.73 -0.58 -14.13
C LEU A 434 -4.35 -2.06 -14.20
N GLY A 435 -3.99 -2.70 -13.07
CA GLY A 435 -3.68 -4.14 -13.06
C GLY A 435 -4.88 -5.01 -13.46
N ALA A 436 -6.06 -4.74 -12.91
CA ALA A 436 -7.28 -5.48 -13.23
C ALA A 436 -7.77 -5.19 -14.67
N LEU A 437 -7.56 -3.97 -15.16
CA LEU A 437 -7.81 -3.59 -16.56
C LEU A 437 -6.91 -4.37 -17.51
N GLY A 438 -5.61 -4.48 -17.22
CA GLY A 438 -4.70 -5.30 -18.03
C GLY A 438 -5.08 -6.78 -18.03
N ALA A 439 -5.45 -7.32 -16.87
CA ALA A 439 -5.96 -8.68 -16.78
C ALA A 439 -7.22 -8.88 -17.64
N THR A 440 -8.14 -7.90 -17.63
CA THR A 440 -9.36 -7.90 -18.46
C THR A 440 -9.04 -7.79 -19.94
N ALA A 441 -8.08 -6.92 -20.32
CA ALA A 441 -7.66 -6.73 -21.70
C ALA A 441 -7.24 -8.06 -22.36
N ARG A 442 -6.56 -8.93 -21.59
CA ARG A 442 -6.14 -10.25 -22.04
C ARG A 442 -7.33 -11.18 -22.29
N CYS A 443 -8.38 -11.09 -21.48
CA CYS A 443 -9.63 -11.83 -21.68
C CYS A 443 -10.44 -11.32 -22.90
N LEU A 444 -10.42 -10.01 -23.18
CA LEU A 444 -11.12 -9.42 -24.32
C LEU A 444 -10.46 -9.78 -25.66
N SER A 445 -9.12 -9.83 -25.69
CA SER A 445 -8.36 -10.14 -26.91
C SER A 445 -8.52 -11.56 -27.46
N THR A 446 -9.07 -12.49 -26.67
CA THR A 446 -9.29 -13.89 -27.10
C THR A 446 -10.53 -14.09 -27.99
N THR A 447 -11.34 -13.05 -28.21
CA THR A 447 -12.66 -13.17 -28.87
C THR A 447 -12.80 -12.49 -30.23
N GLY A 448 -11.81 -11.73 -30.73
CA GLY A 448 -11.85 -11.20 -32.10
C GLY A 448 -10.82 -10.12 -32.39
N GLY A 449 -10.10 -10.26 -33.51
CA GLY A 449 -9.27 -9.22 -34.11
C GLY A 449 -7.84 -9.15 -33.58
N SER A 450 -6.88 -9.34 -34.50
CA SER A 450 -5.44 -9.22 -34.28
C SER A 450 -5.06 -7.88 -33.66
N ARG A 451 -4.94 -7.82 -32.32
CA ARG A 451 -4.09 -6.81 -31.67
C ARG A 451 -2.67 -7.17 -32.10
N ARG A 452 -2.06 -6.35 -32.96
CA ARG A 452 -0.64 -6.49 -33.32
C ARG A 452 0.13 -6.67 -32.01
N ASN A 453 0.82 -7.80 -31.89
CA ASN A 453 1.66 -8.18 -30.76
C ASN A 453 2.66 -7.05 -30.43
N LEU A 454 2.26 -6.14 -29.55
CA LEU A 454 3.16 -5.28 -28.78
C LEU A 454 3.65 -6.02 -27.51
N THR A 455 3.23 -7.27 -27.31
CA THR A 455 3.32 -8.02 -26.05
C THR A 455 4.06 -9.36 -26.16
N GLN A 456 4.78 -9.63 -27.26
CA GLN A 456 5.66 -10.80 -27.42
C GLN A 456 7.11 -10.42 -27.75
N LEU A 457 7.69 -9.46 -27.03
CA LEU A 457 9.14 -9.21 -27.05
C LEU A 457 9.62 -8.99 -25.61
N GLY A 458 10.02 -10.09 -24.99
CA GLY A 458 10.52 -10.12 -23.62
C GLY A 458 10.88 -11.52 -23.11
N ASP A 459 10.79 -12.54 -23.96
CA ASP A 459 11.35 -13.86 -23.74
C ASP A 459 12.50 -14.02 -24.73
N ASP A 460 13.72 -13.91 -24.19
CA ASP A 460 15.05 -14.23 -24.73
C ASP A 460 16.05 -13.09 -24.47
N ASP A 461 17.18 -13.44 -23.84
CA ASP A 461 18.32 -12.61 -23.39
C ASP A 461 18.19 -11.85 -22.06
N VAL A 462 18.19 -12.63 -20.97
CA VAL A 462 18.92 -12.23 -19.75
C VAL A 462 20.42 -12.40 -20.03
N HIS A 463 21.06 -11.37 -20.58
CA HIS A 463 22.52 -11.29 -20.55
C HIS A 463 23.00 -10.92 -19.14
N PRO A 464 24.03 -11.59 -18.59
CA PRO A 464 24.67 -11.17 -17.36
C PRO A 464 25.34 -9.80 -17.55
N PRO A 465 25.50 -8.99 -16.49
CA PRO A 465 26.09 -7.66 -16.60
C PRO A 465 27.50 -7.74 -17.19
N PRO A 466 27.91 -6.77 -18.03
CA PRO A 466 29.26 -6.75 -18.57
C PRO A 466 30.26 -6.67 -17.42
N LYS A 467 31.25 -7.56 -17.44
CA LYS A 467 32.44 -7.45 -16.58
C LYS A 467 33.11 -6.11 -16.91
N SER A 468 33.24 -5.26 -15.91
CA SER A 468 33.95 -3.98 -16.01
C SER A 468 35.41 -4.22 -16.42
N PRO A 469 36.01 -3.32 -17.23
CA PRO A 469 37.44 -3.36 -17.56
C PRO A 469 38.33 -3.14 -16.34
#